data_AF-A0A524R0M8-F1
#
_entry.id   AF-A0A524R0M8-F1
#
_cell.length_a   1.000
_cell.length_b   1.000
_cell.length_c   1.000
_cell.angle_alpha   90.00
_cell.angle_beta   90.00
_cell.angle_gamma   90.00
#
_symmetry.space_group_name_H-M   'P 1'
#
loop_
_entity.id
_entity.type
_entity.pdbx_description
1 polymer ?
#
loop_
_entity_poly.entity_id
_entity_poly.type
_entity_poly.pdbx_seq_one_letter_code
_entity_poly.pdbx_strand_id
1 'polypeptide(L)'
;MTIVLDKLSIGTAFTAGGTDTIVLTTTAAVASGATIVVGGGCFHATAVVSSINDSAGNTYTVDRANRQGSDYTFMASAYAPTGLASSSSITLVFSVFPNTLAIGGASFAGVATSSPVEDTNAVGAGSTAAWTTGNIVTSQECVILGHSMADDFPNTPVSTPTSPSVENFDHTSGAGDGESWTMAYRIETAPSTYIVAGTWDQTCDVVNTVGVGYKAAPVAEGRIYKRFYGPAQLTGSAADLYTVPAGKRIRVLDTHVSNPSASAVDLTLSIGTDAAGTRVYDGLSIAADSRKDDFTPYELAAGEKIQGWASSAATLNLTITGYEESV
;
A
#
# COMPACT_ATOMS: atom_id res chain seq x y z
N MET A 1 -6.97 4.27 1.74
CA MET A 1 -6.96 5.47 0.90
C MET A 1 -7.32 4.99 -0.50
N THR A 2 -8.10 5.74 -1.30
CA THR A 2 -8.45 5.27 -2.64
C THR A 2 -7.26 5.40 -3.58
N ILE A 3 -6.96 4.36 -4.35
CA ILE A 3 -5.93 4.37 -5.38
C ILE A 3 -6.43 5.19 -6.56
N VAL A 4 -5.60 6.12 -7.02
CA VAL A 4 -5.86 6.91 -8.21
C VAL A 4 -4.62 6.96 -9.08
N LEU A 5 -4.84 7.04 -10.39
CA LEU A 5 -3.76 7.31 -11.33
C LEU A 5 -3.20 8.71 -11.04
N ASP A 6 -1.90 8.81 -10.80
CA ASP A 6 -1.19 10.10 -10.74
C ASP A 6 -0.73 10.49 -12.15
N LYS A 7 0.02 9.62 -12.84
CA LYS A 7 0.47 9.82 -14.23
C LYS A 7 0.30 8.55 -15.04
N LEU A 8 -0.38 8.67 -16.18
CA LEU A 8 -0.62 7.57 -17.11
C LEU A 8 0.69 6.99 -17.66
N SER A 9 1.57 7.90 -18.08
CA SER A 9 2.93 7.62 -18.53
C SER A 9 3.86 8.65 -17.89
N ILE A 10 4.97 8.18 -17.33
CA ILE A 10 6.07 9.05 -16.89
C ILE A 10 7.21 9.10 -17.91
N GLY A 11 7.09 8.37 -19.03
CA GLY A 11 8.10 8.27 -20.07
C GLY A 11 8.32 6.83 -20.55
N THR A 12 9.07 6.70 -21.63
CA THR A 12 9.55 5.44 -22.20
C THR A 12 10.96 5.62 -22.73
N ALA A 13 11.77 4.58 -22.68
CA ALA A 13 13.08 4.54 -23.30
C ALA A 13 13.31 3.17 -23.95
N PHE A 14 14.09 3.19 -25.03
CA PHE A 14 14.54 2.00 -25.73
C PHE A 14 15.98 2.17 -26.20
N THR A 15 16.73 1.07 -26.14
CA THR A 15 18.08 1.01 -26.68
C THR A 15 18.28 -0.30 -27.44
N ALA A 16 18.71 -0.19 -28.69
CA ALA A 16 19.21 -1.33 -29.46
C ALA A 16 20.67 -1.60 -29.06
N GLY A 17 20.87 -2.61 -28.22
CA GLY A 17 22.14 -3.29 -27.94
C GLY A 17 23.30 -2.44 -27.41
N GLY A 18 24.43 -3.12 -27.17
CA GLY A 18 25.72 -2.47 -26.91
C GLY A 18 25.89 -1.80 -25.54
N THR A 19 24.93 -1.96 -24.63
CA THR A 19 24.99 -1.44 -23.27
C THR A 19 24.16 -2.30 -22.31
N ASP A 20 24.47 -2.24 -21.01
CA ASP A 20 23.72 -2.87 -19.92
C ASP A 20 22.79 -1.86 -19.24
N THR A 21 22.86 -0.60 -19.68
CA THR A 21 22.25 0.52 -19.01
C THR A 21 21.25 1.21 -19.92
N ILE A 22 20.06 1.48 -19.40
CA ILE A 22 19.04 2.29 -20.06
C ILE A 22 18.55 3.37 -19.12
N VAL A 23 18.31 4.57 -19.67
CA VAL A 23 17.86 5.74 -18.90
C VAL A 23 16.51 6.20 -19.43
N LEU A 24 15.49 6.13 -18.59
CA LEU A 24 14.21 6.78 -18.81
C LEU A 24 14.31 8.22 -18.32
N THR A 25 14.12 9.18 -19.21
CA THR A 25 13.95 10.59 -18.83
C THR A 25 12.48 10.87 -18.64
N THR A 26 12.08 11.34 -17.46
CA THR A 26 10.67 11.53 -17.16
C THR A 26 10.08 12.65 -18.01
N THR A 27 8.91 12.43 -18.59
CA THR A 27 8.18 13.45 -19.36
C THR A 27 7.17 14.20 -18.49
N ALA A 28 6.83 13.65 -17.33
CA ALA A 28 5.91 14.22 -16.37
C ALA A 28 6.45 14.11 -14.94
N ALA A 29 6.07 15.08 -14.10
CA ALA A 29 6.41 15.04 -12.67
C ALA A 29 5.51 14.04 -11.94
N VAL A 30 6.08 13.19 -11.10
CA VAL A 30 5.38 12.29 -10.18
C VAL A 30 5.09 13.02 -8.87
N ALA A 31 3.85 12.90 -8.38
CA ALA A 31 3.44 13.55 -7.14
C ALA A 31 4.18 13.00 -5.91
N SER A 32 4.40 13.86 -4.92
CA SER A 32 4.85 13.44 -3.59
C SER A 32 3.85 12.46 -2.96
N GLY A 33 4.37 11.35 -2.43
CA GLY A 33 3.56 10.28 -1.84
C GLY A 33 2.96 9.29 -2.85
N ALA A 34 3.28 9.40 -4.13
CA ALA A 34 2.89 8.41 -5.13
C ALA A 34 3.85 7.20 -5.13
N THR A 35 3.37 6.09 -5.66
CA THR A 35 4.19 4.93 -6.03
C THR A 35 4.47 4.98 -7.52
N ILE A 36 5.75 4.95 -7.86
CA ILE A 36 6.23 4.78 -9.24
C ILE A 36 6.22 3.28 -9.53
N VAL A 37 5.68 2.89 -10.68
CA VAL A 37 5.78 1.52 -11.21
C VAL A 37 6.43 1.59 -12.58
N VAL A 38 7.51 0.84 -12.76
CA VAL A 38 8.20 0.70 -14.05
C VAL A 38 8.07 -0.73 -14.54
N GLY A 39 7.74 -0.87 -15.82
CA GLY A 39 7.74 -2.12 -16.56
C GLY A 39 8.82 -2.06 -17.62
N GLY A 40 9.53 -3.17 -17.82
CA GLY A 40 10.58 -3.23 -18.83
C GLY A 40 11.05 -4.63 -19.09
N GLY A 41 12.04 -4.72 -19.97
CA GLY A 41 12.59 -5.99 -20.38
C GLY A 41 13.80 -5.87 -21.26
N CYS A 42 14.30 -7.03 -21.66
CA CYS A 42 15.39 -7.14 -22.61
C CYS A 42 15.34 -8.46 -23.38
N PHE A 43 15.96 -8.49 -24.56
CA PHE A 43 16.26 -9.72 -25.28
C PHE A 43 17.69 -10.20 -24.94
N HIS A 44 17.80 -11.19 -24.07
CA HIS A 44 19.05 -11.88 -23.76
C HIS A 44 18.80 -13.14 -22.93
N ALA A 45 19.51 -14.23 -23.21
CA ALA A 45 19.30 -15.54 -22.56
C ALA A 45 19.47 -15.52 -21.01
N THR A 46 20.30 -14.62 -20.47
CA THR A 46 20.65 -14.62 -19.03
C THR A 46 20.61 -13.25 -18.34
N ALA A 47 20.29 -12.16 -19.06
CA ALA A 47 20.35 -10.82 -18.46
C ALA A 47 19.19 -10.61 -17.48
N VAL A 48 19.49 -10.12 -16.29
CA VAL A 48 18.50 -9.78 -15.25
C VAL A 48 18.75 -8.37 -14.73
N VAL A 49 17.73 -7.73 -14.16
CA VAL A 49 17.90 -6.43 -13.51
C VAL A 49 18.92 -6.54 -12.37
N SER A 50 19.95 -5.70 -12.41
CA SER A 50 20.96 -5.60 -11.35
C SER A 50 20.70 -4.42 -10.42
N SER A 51 20.22 -3.29 -10.95
CA SER A 51 19.81 -2.13 -10.15
C SER A 51 18.85 -1.20 -10.90
N ILE A 52 18.05 -0.46 -10.14
CA ILE A 52 17.22 0.65 -10.63
C ILE A 52 17.41 1.81 -9.67
N ASN A 53 17.85 2.95 -10.19
CA ASN A 53 18.11 4.16 -9.40
C ASN A 53 17.49 5.35 -10.10
N ASP A 54 16.90 6.27 -9.35
CA ASP A 54 16.43 7.55 -9.90
C ASP A 54 17.18 8.75 -9.33
N SER A 55 17.04 9.90 -9.99
CA SER A 55 17.68 11.14 -9.58
C SER A 55 17.22 11.69 -8.22
N ALA A 56 16.13 11.16 -7.66
CA ALA A 56 15.60 11.56 -6.35
C ALA A 56 16.03 10.63 -5.20
N GLY A 57 16.70 9.51 -5.51
CA GLY A 57 17.15 8.54 -4.53
C GLY A 57 16.02 7.62 -4.02
N ASN A 58 14.93 7.46 -4.77
CA ASN A 58 13.90 6.50 -4.40
C ASN A 58 14.43 5.06 -4.53
N THR A 59 13.98 4.18 -3.63
CA THR A 59 14.42 2.77 -3.62
C THR A 59 13.44 1.91 -4.38
N TYR A 60 13.91 1.27 -5.45
CA TYR A 60 13.11 0.37 -6.29
C TYR A 60 13.27 -1.08 -5.84
N THR A 61 12.17 -1.82 -5.89
CA THR A 61 12.15 -3.28 -5.71
C THR A 61 11.62 -3.92 -6.99
N VAL A 62 12.31 -4.95 -7.50
CA VAL A 62 11.78 -5.78 -8.58
C VAL A 62 10.69 -6.67 -7.98
N ASP A 63 9.45 -6.35 -8.29
CA ASP A 63 8.26 -7.00 -7.72
C ASP A 63 7.99 -8.34 -8.40
N ARG A 64 8.21 -8.40 -9.72
CA ARG A 64 8.08 -9.62 -10.51
C ARG A 64 8.99 -9.58 -11.72
N ALA A 65 9.48 -10.74 -12.12
CA ALA A 65 10.12 -10.95 -13.41
C ALA A 65 9.69 -12.31 -13.99
N ASN A 66 9.74 -12.42 -15.31
CA ASN A 66 9.55 -13.67 -16.03
C ASN A 66 10.55 -13.79 -17.19
N ARG A 67 10.89 -15.04 -17.52
CA ARG A 67 11.74 -15.36 -18.66
C ARG A 67 11.07 -16.40 -19.53
N GLN A 68 11.05 -16.13 -20.84
CA GLN A 68 10.65 -17.08 -21.86
C GLN A 68 11.70 -17.09 -22.96
N GLY A 69 12.57 -18.11 -22.95
CA GLY A 69 13.74 -18.11 -23.83
C GLY A 69 14.66 -16.92 -23.54
N SER A 70 14.91 -16.11 -24.57
CA SER A 70 15.71 -14.88 -24.46
C SER A 70 14.91 -13.68 -23.96
N ASP A 71 13.59 -13.76 -23.96
CA ASP A 71 12.74 -12.65 -23.50
C ASP A 71 12.76 -12.59 -21.99
N TYR A 72 13.16 -11.45 -21.46
CA TYR A 72 13.10 -11.16 -20.04
C TYR A 72 12.22 -9.93 -19.82
N THR A 73 11.20 -10.08 -18.99
CA THR A 73 10.26 -9.00 -18.62
C THR A 73 10.21 -8.85 -17.12
N PHE A 74 10.07 -7.63 -16.62
CA PHE A 74 9.95 -7.36 -15.20
C PHE A 74 8.99 -6.19 -14.93
N MET A 75 8.55 -6.12 -13.68
CA MET A 75 7.95 -4.94 -13.09
C MET A 75 8.63 -4.63 -11.76
N ALA A 76 8.84 -3.35 -11.50
CA ALA A 76 9.45 -2.85 -10.28
C ALA A 76 8.72 -1.60 -9.79
N SER A 77 8.75 -1.37 -8.48
CA SER A 77 8.09 -0.22 -7.89
C SER A 77 8.95 0.49 -6.85
N ALA A 78 8.66 1.78 -6.65
CA ALA A 78 9.27 2.61 -5.62
C ALA A 78 8.24 3.60 -5.05
N TYR A 79 8.20 3.73 -3.73
CA TYR A 79 7.49 4.85 -3.09
C TYR A 79 8.30 6.13 -3.21
N ALA A 80 7.67 7.21 -3.70
CA ALA A 80 8.30 8.51 -3.93
C ALA A 80 7.83 9.54 -2.88
N PRO A 81 8.41 9.56 -1.66
CA PRO A 81 7.96 10.45 -0.59
C PRO A 81 8.01 11.92 -0.98
N THR A 82 9.04 12.33 -1.74
CA THR A 82 9.23 13.70 -2.23
C THR A 82 8.76 13.89 -3.68
N GLY A 83 8.23 12.84 -4.31
CA GLY A 83 7.90 12.83 -5.73
C GLY A 83 9.13 12.70 -6.63
N LEU A 84 8.94 12.89 -7.93
CA LEU A 84 10.01 12.90 -8.94
C LEU A 84 9.70 14.01 -9.94
N ALA A 85 10.66 14.89 -10.22
CA ALA A 85 10.41 15.98 -11.16
C ALA A 85 10.26 15.48 -12.61
N SER A 86 9.70 16.30 -13.49
CA SER A 86 9.85 16.08 -14.94
C SER A 86 11.32 16.27 -15.34
N SER A 87 11.75 15.56 -16.38
CA SER A 87 13.14 15.51 -16.85
C SER A 87 14.14 14.90 -15.86
N SER A 88 13.65 14.27 -14.80
CA SER A 88 14.43 13.39 -13.94
C SER A 88 14.81 12.10 -14.66
N SER A 89 15.87 11.43 -14.23
CA SER A 89 16.29 10.15 -14.78
C SER A 89 15.86 8.98 -13.87
N ILE A 90 15.37 7.90 -14.47
CA ILE A 90 15.33 6.55 -13.88
C ILE A 90 16.31 5.69 -14.70
N THR A 91 17.37 5.24 -14.05
CA THR A 91 18.46 4.46 -14.65
C THR A 91 18.31 2.99 -14.24
N LEU A 92 18.13 2.13 -15.23
CA LEU A 92 18.07 0.68 -15.09
C LEU A 92 19.37 0.07 -15.60
N VAL A 93 19.94 -0.86 -14.83
CA VAL A 93 21.15 -1.61 -15.19
C VAL A 93 20.84 -3.11 -15.17
N PHE A 94 21.35 -3.84 -16.16
CA PHE A 94 21.27 -5.29 -16.26
C PHE A 94 22.59 -5.96 -15.82
N SER A 95 22.55 -7.26 -15.54
CA SER A 95 23.70 -8.04 -15.09
C SER A 95 24.74 -8.32 -16.18
N VAL A 96 24.34 -8.21 -17.45
CA VAL A 96 25.16 -8.40 -18.66
C VAL A 96 24.58 -7.52 -19.76
N PHE A 97 25.27 -7.38 -20.91
CA PHE A 97 24.82 -6.62 -22.07
C PHE A 97 23.76 -7.39 -22.88
N PRO A 98 22.47 -6.98 -22.87
CA PRO A 98 21.46 -7.57 -23.75
C PRO A 98 21.48 -6.99 -25.18
N ASN A 99 20.72 -7.62 -26.06
CA ASN A 99 20.57 -7.20 -27.45
C ASN A 99 19.63 -6.02 -27.61
N THR A 100 18.56 -5.95 -26.82
CA THR A 100 17.60 -4.85 -26.80
C THR A 100 17.16 -4.61 -25.37
N LEU A 101 16.86 -3.35 -25.03
CA LEU A 101 16.40 -2.93 -23.71
C LEU A 101 15.24 -1.97 -23.85
N ALA A 102 14.21 -2.14 -23.03
CA ALA A 102 13.11 -1.20 -22.92
C ALA A 102 12.71 -0.97 -21.47
N ILE A 103 12.28 0.25 -21.18
CA ILE A 103 11.66 0.62 -19.91
C ILE A 103 10.58 1.68 -20.15
N GLY A 104 9.46 1.55 -19.46
CA GLY A 104 8.43 2.57 -19.35
C GLY A 104 7.83 2.56 -17.96
N GLY A 105 6.98 3.53 -17.65
CA GLY A 105 6.40 3.58 -16.31
C GLY A 105 5.19 4.48 -16.18
N ALA A 106 4.58 4.38 -15.00
CA ALA A 106 3.44 5.16 -14.56
C ALA A 106 3.55 5.44 -13.05
N SER A 107 2.66 6.28 -12.53
CA SER A 107 2.57 6.53 -11.09
C SER A 107 1.14 6.50 -10.58
N PHE A 108 0.99 6.05 -9.33
CA PHE A 108 -0.29 5.89 -8.65
C PHE A 108 -0.21 6.47 -7.25
N ALA A 109 -1.20 7.27 -6.85
CA ALA A 109 -1.34 7.68 -5.46
C ALA A 109 -2.20 6.66 -4.70
N GLY A 110 -2.02 6.57 -3.39
CA GLY A 110 -2.85 5.73 -2.52
C GLY A 110 -2.48 4.26 -2.48
N VAL A 111 -1.39 3.83 -3.13
CA VAL A 111 -0.79 2.49 -2.95
C VAL A 111 -0.10 2.40 -1.59
N ALA A 112 -0.13 1.24 -0.94
CA ALA A 112 0.51 1.05 0.36
C ALA A 112 2.02 1.33 0.30
N THR A 113 2.57 2.06 1.28
CA THR A 113 3.99 2.42 1.28
C THR A 113 4.90 1.31 1.82
N SER A 114 4.33 0.38 2.58
CA SER A 114 5.01 -0.80 3.12
C SER A 114 4.36 -2.08 2.60
N SER A 115 5.17 -2.98 2.03
CA SER A 115 4.72 -4.23 1.41
C SER A 115 3.55 -3.99 0.41
N PRO A 116 3.76 -3.14 -0.62
CA PRO A 116 2.70 -2.73 -1.55
C PRO A 116 2.12 -3.88 -2.37
N VAL A 117 2.96 -4.88 -2.67
CA VAL A 117 2.59 -6.03 -3.49
C VAL A 117 1.72 -6.99 -2.67
N GLU A 118 0.60 -7.43 -3.24
CA GLU A 118 -0.24 -8.48 -2.64
C GLU A 118 -0.26 -9.79 -3.43
N ASP A 119 -0.02 -9.74 -4.75
CA ASP A 119 0.12 -10.93 -5.59
C ASP A 119 1.13 -10.71 -6.71
N THR A 120 1.96 -11.72 -6.90
CA THR A 120 3.01 -11.79 -7.94
C THR A 120 2.90 -13.04 -8.81
N ASN A 121 1.94 -13.93 -8.56
CA ASN A 121 1.91 -15.25 -9.19
C ASN A 121 1.46 -15.23 -10.66
N ALA A 122 1.06 -14.07 -11.16
CA ALA A 122 0.56 -13.88 -12.50
C ALA A 122 1.72 -13.79 -13.50
N VAL A 123 1.96 -14.93 -14.14
CA VAL A 123 2.76 -15.03 -15.36
C VAL A 123 1.83 -15.63 -16.40
N GLY A 124 1.68 -14.95 -17.53
CA GLY A 124 0.93 -15.45 -18.65
C GLY A 124 1.79 -15.52 -19.89
N ALA A 125 1.52 -16.54 -20.71
CA ALA A 125 2.00 -16.59 -22.07
C ALA A 125 0.84 -16.19 -22.99
N GLY A 126 1.17 -15.42 -24.00
CA GLY A 126 0.24 -15.06 -25.05
C GLY A 126 0.08 -16.14 -26.12
N SER A 127 -0.97 -16.02 -26.95
CA SER A 127 -0.91 -16.56 -28.29
C SER A 127 -0.15 -15.58 -29.18
N THR A 128 0.13 -15.95 -30.43
CA THR A 128 0.86 -15.12 -31.38
C THR A 128 0.27 -13.71 -31.59
N ALA A 129 -0.96 -13.41 -31.15
CA ALA A 129 -1.56 -12.06 -31.27
C ALA A 129 -2.18 -11.51 -29.97
N ALA A 130 -2.07 -12.19 -28.84
CA ALA A 130 -2.72 -11.76 -27.59
C ALA A 130 -1.82 -11.98 -26.39
N TRP A 131 -1.93 -11.14 -25.37
CA TRP A 131 -1.15 -11.23 -24.14
C TRP A 131 -2.05 -11.14 -22.90
N THR A 132 -1.64 -11.75 -21.80
CA THR A 132 -2.39 -11.75 -20.54
C THR A 132 -1.45 -11.94 -19.36
N THR A 133 -1.74 -11.30 -18.22
CA THR A 133 -1.01 -11.53 -16.98
C THR A 133 -1.27 -12.91 -16.39
N GLY A 134 -2.38 -13.57 -16.75
CA GLY A 134 -2.96 -14.61 -15.91
C GLY A 134 -3.67 -14.01 -14.69
N ASN A 135 -4.18 -14.88 -13.82
CA ASN A 135 -5.00 -14.52 -12.67
C ASN A 135 -4.17 -13.84 -11.57
N ILE A 136 -4.62 -12.66 -11.13
CA ILE A 136 -4.10 -11.89 -9.99
C ILE A 136 -5.18 -11.84 -8.92
N VAL A 137 -4.92 -12.44 -7.77
CA VAL A 137 -5.85 -12.51 -6.64
C VAL A 137 -5.60 -11.35 -5.69
N THR A 138 -6.63 -10.57 -5.40
CA THR A 138 -6.53 -9.36 -4.59
C THR A 138 -7.45 -9.44 -3.38
N SER A 139 -6.99 -8.88 -2.27
CA SER A 139 -7.66 -8.98 -0.96
C SER A 139 -8.42 -7.72 -0.57
N GLN A 140 -8.22 -6.65 -1.33
CA GLN A 140 -8.79 -5.33 -1.08
C GLN A 140 -8.75 -4.48 -2.36
N GLU A 141 -9.03 -3.18 -2.23
CA GLU A 141 -8.79 -2.21 -3.29
C GLU A 141 -7.33 -2.26 -3.77
N CYS A 142 -7.14 -2.28 -5.09
CA CYS A 142 -5.84 -2.50 -5.70
C CYS A 142 -5.72 -1.83 -7.08
N VAL A 143 -4.47 -1.65 -7.52
CA VAL A 143 -4.15 -1.45 -8.93
C VAL A 143 -3.43 -2.70 -9.43
N ILE A 144 -3.91 -3.22 -10.55
CA ILE A 144 -3.33 -4.37 -11.22
C ILE A 144 -2.61 -3.87 -12.46
N LEU A 145 -1.34 -4.21 -12.61
CA LEU A 145 -0.55 -3.90 -13.80
C LEU A 145 -0.13 -5.17 -14.52
N GLY A 146 -0.11 -5.08 -15.84
CA GLY A 146 0.46 -6.08 -16.73
C GLY A 146 1.49 -5.44 -17.66
N HIS A 147 2.63 -6.09 -17.79
CA HIS A 147 3.66 -5.71 -18.75
C HIS A 147 3.95 -6.90 -19.66
N SER A 148 3.94 -6.66 -20.97
CA SER A 148 4.21 -7.68 -21.98
C SER A 148 5.34 -7.24 -22.90
N MET A 149 6.22 -8.18 -23.21
CA MET A 149 7.16 -8.15 -24.32
C MET A 149 6.72 -9.18 -25.36
N ALA A 150 6.77 -8.81 -26.63
CA ALA A 150 6.54 -9.71 -27.74
C ALA A 150 7.65 -9.57 -28.77
N ASP A 151 8.02 -10.68 -29.42
CA ASP A 151 9.21 -10.80 -30.27
C ASP A 151 8.85 -11.33 -31.67
N ASP A 152 9.66 -10.94 -32.66
CA ASP A 152 9.59 -11.32 -34.08
C ASP A 152 8.34 -10.81 -34.81
N PHE A 153 8.00 -9.53 -34.61
CA PHE A 153 7.01 -8.88 -35.46
C PHE A 153 7.58 -8.53 -36.84
N PRO A 154 6.78 -8.70 -37.92
CA PRO A 154 7.21 -8.34 -39.27
C PRO A 154 7.26 -6.82 -39.49
N ASN A 155 6.53 -6.03 -38.70
CA ASN A 155 6.53 -4.57 -38.74
C ASN A 155 6.44 -4.01 -37.31
N THR A 156 6.13 -2.72 -37.19
CA THR A 156 5.88 -2.06 -35.91
C THR A 156 4.47 -2.37 -35.41
N PRO A 157 4.23 -3.34 -34.50
CA PRO A 157 2.89 -3.58 -33.96
C PRO A 157 2.42 -2.48 -33.02
N VAL A 158 1.12 -2.50 -32.77
CA VAL A 158 0.47 -1.73 -31.71
C VAL A 158 -0.31 -2.69 -30.80
N SER A 159 -0.16 -2.54 -29.50
CA SER A 159 -0.98 -3.22 -28.50
C SER A 159 -2.29 -2.47 -28.28
N THR A 160 -3.37 -3.21 -28.04
CA THR A 160 -4.62 -2.66 -27.55
C THR A 160 -5.06 -3.43 -26.31
N PRO A 161 -5.06 -2.82 -25.12
CA PRO A 161 -5.55 -3.48 -23.92
C PRO A 161 -7.04 -3.82 -24.03
N THR A 162 -7.40 -4.97 -23.47
CA THR A 162 -8.79 -5.40 -23.34
C THR A 162 -9.44 -4.66 -22.17
N SER A 163 -10.60 -4.06 -22.42
CA SER A 163 -11.39 -3.39 -21.37
C SER A 163 -11.65 -4.33 -20.18
N PRO A 164 -11.53 -3.85 -18.92
CA PRO A 164 -11.42 -2.44 -18.52
C PRO A 164 -9.98 -1.91 -18.36
N SER A 165 -8.98 -2.61 -18.88
CA SER A 165 -7.59 -2.16 -18.80
C SER A 165 -7.33 -0.92 -19.66
N VAL A 166 -6.43 -0.07 -19.18
CA VAL A 166 -5.99 1.17 -19.84
C VAL A 166 -4.50 1.09 -20.10
N GLU A 167 -4.07 1.49 -21.29
CA GLU A 167 -2.65 1.48 -21.68
C GLU A 167 -1.87 2.61 -21.01
N ASN A 168 -0.71 2.29 -20.45
CA ASN A 168 0.26 3.24 -19.94
C ASN A 168 1.22 3.69 -21.05
N PHE A 169 1.76 2.71 -21.77
CA PHE A 169 2.64 2.95 -22.91
C PHE A 169 2.65 1.75 -23.85
N ASP A 170 3.02 2.05 -25.09
CA ASP A 170 3.40 1.08 -26.11
C ASP A 170 4.72 1.53 -26.73
N HIS A 171 5.60 0.58 -27.00
CA HIS A 171 6.86 0.81 -27.65
C HIS A 171 7.21 -0.35 -28.57
N THR A 172 7.83 -0.01 -29.68
CA THR A 172 8.21 -0.96 -30.71
C THR A 172 9.62 -0.64 -31.18
N SER A 173 10.49 -1.65 -31.22
CA SER A 173 11.79 -1.50 -31.84
C SER A 173 11.62 -1.18 -33.34
N GLY A 174 12.56 -0.43 -33.91
CA GLY A 174 12.53 -0.10 -35.33
C GLY A 174 12.56 -1.35 -36.20
N ALA A 175 12.12 -1.25 -37.46
CA ALA A 175 12.10 -2.38 -38.39
C ALA A 175 13.45 -3.11 -38.46
N GLY A 176 13.48 -4.39 -38.05
CA GLY A 176 14.67 -5.25 -38.08
C GLY A 176 14.85 -6.11 -36.83
N ASP A 177 14.47 -5.60 -35.65
CA ASP A 177 14.67 -6.33 -34.38
C ASP A 177 13.35 -6.98 -33.89
N GLY A 178 12.19 -6.47 -34.30
CA GLY A 178 10.91 -7.17 -34.19
C GLY A 178 10.30 -7.23 -32.78
N GLU A 179 10.94 -6.65 -31.76
CA GLU A 179 10.41 -6.68 -30.39
C GLU A 179 9.52 -5.48 -30.06
N SER A 180 8.53 -5.71 -29.20
CA SER A 180 7.59 -4.69 -28.74
C SER A 180 7.22 -4.88 -27.28
N TRP A 181 6.91 -3.77 -26.63
CA TRP A 181 6.66 -3.69 -25.20
C TRP A 181 5.44 -2.83 -24.92
N THR A 182 4.53 -3.36 -24.13
CA THR A 182 3.34 -2.62 -23.68
C THR A 182 3.20 -2.76 -22.17
N MET A 183 2.60 -1.77 -21.54
CA MET A 183 2.14 -1.87 -20.16
C MET A 183 0.73 -1.33 -20.07
N ALA A 184 -0.13 -2.05 -19.36
CA ALA A 184 -1.49 -1.60 -19.08
C ALA A 184 -1.84 -1.84 -17.61
N TYR A 185 -2.86 -1.14 -17.15
CA TYR A 185 -3.33 -1.25 -15.77
C TYR A 185 -4.85 -1.27 -15.69
N ARG A 186 -5.37 -1.68 -14.54
CA ARG A 186 -6.75 -1.44 -14.10
C ARG A 186 -6.78 -1.19 -12.59
N ILE A 187 -7.73 -0.39 -12.12
CA ILE A 187 -7.94 -0.11 -10.69
C ILE A 187 -9.24 -0.77 -10.27
N GLU A 188 -9.19 -1.55 -9.19
CA GLU A 188 -10.32 -2.34 -8.71
C GLU A 188 -10.62 -2.02 -7.26
N THR A 189 -11.89 -1.77 -6.96
CA THR A 189 -12.34 -1.34 -5.62
C THR A 189 -12.72 -2.50 -4.70
N ALA A 190 -12.75 -3.73 -5.22
CA ALA A 190 -13.22 -4.91 -4.50
C ALA A 190 -12.23 -6.08 -4.61
N PRO A 191 -12.11 -6.92 -3.57
CA PRO A 191 -11.33 -8.15 -3.64
C PRO A 191 -11.90 -9.09 -4.69
N SER A 192 -11.05 -9.62 -5.56
CA SER A 192 -11.44 -10.65 -6.53
C SER A 192 -10.20 -11.29 -7.19
N THR A 193 -10.45 -12.02 -8.27
CA THR A 193 -9.40 -12.42 -9.21
C THR A 193 -9.55 -11.62 -10.49
N TYR A 194 -8.50 -10.90 -10.87
CA TYR A 194 -8.48 -10.03 -12.03
C TYR A 194 -7.39 -10.45 -13.02
N ILE A 195 -7.51 -9.94 -14.24
CA ILE A 195 -6.50 -10.06 -15.29
C ILE A 195 -6.30 -8.69 -15.94
N VAL A 196 -5.08 -8.46 -16.44
CA VAL A 196 -4.78 -7.44 -17.44
C VAL A 196 -4.37 -8.17 -18.71
N ALA A 197 -4.95 -7.79 -19.84
CA ALA A 197 -4.74 -8.46 -21.12
C ALA A 197 -4.86 -7.47 -22.27
N GLY A 198 -4.38 -7.86 -23.45
CA GLY A 198 -4.49 -7.08 -24.66
C GLY A 198 -4.24 -7.93 -25.91
N THR A 199 -4.37 -7.29 -27.05
CA THR A 199 -4.09 -7.88 -28.36
C THR A 199 -3.10 -7.02 -29.13
N TRP A 200 -2.16 -7.66 -29.79
CA TRP A 200 -1.31 -7.03 -30.79
C TRP A 200 -2.06 -6.98 -32.12
N ASP A 201 -1.88 -5.92 -32.91
CA ASP A 201 -2.48 -5.78 -34.24
C ASP A 201 -1.82 -6.67 -35.31
N GLN A 202 -0.75 -7.38 -34.93
CA GLN A 202 0.00 -8.32 -35.75
C GLN A 202 0.30 -9.60 -34.98
N THR A 203 0.74 -10.63 -35.71
CA THR A 203 1.22 -11.87 -35.11
C THR A 203 2.73 -11.83 -34.85
N CYS A 204 3.15 -12.39 -33.73
CA CYS A 204 4.52 -12.58 -33.28
C CYS A 204 4.77 -14.04 -32.89
N ASP A 205 6.03 -14.42 -32.70
CA ASP A 205 6.38 -15.81 -32.35
C ASP A 205 6.31 -16.06 -30.84
N VAL A 206 6.70 -15.06 -30.04
CA VAL A 206 6.77 -15.19 -28.58
C VAL A 206 6.10 -13.99 -27.91
N VAL A 207 5.39 -14.26 -26.82
CA VAL A 207 4.79 -13.27 -25.94
C VAL A 207 5.11 -13.63 -24.49
N ASN A 208 5.92 -12.82 -23.84
CA ASN A 208 6.27 -12.93 -22.43
C ASN A 208 5.53 -11.86 -21.63
N THR A 209 4.84 -12.25 -20.55
CA THR A 209 4.05 -11.30 -19.73
C THR A 209 4.30 -11.49 -18.24
N VAL A 210 4.33 -10.38 -17.50
CA VAL A 210 4.30 -10.33 -16.03
C VAL A 210 3.12 -9.51 -15.54
N GLY A 211 2.52 -9.94 -14.43
CA GLY A 211 1.44 -9.26 -13.74
C GLY A 211 1.75 -9.03 -12.26
N VAL A 212 1.37 -7.87 -11.72
CA VAL A 212 1.49 -7.55 -10.29
C VAL A 212 0.24 -6.81 -9.81
N GLY A 213 -0.27 -7.23 -8.64
CA GLY A 213 -1.29 -6.50 -7.89
C GLY A 213 -0.67 -5.67 -6.77
N TYR A 214 -0.95 -4.36 -6.77
CA TYR A 214 -0.53 -3.43 -5.73
C TYR A 214 -1.74 -2.99 -4.91
N LYS A 215 -1.68 -3.25 -3.61
CA LYS A 215 -2.80 -3.02 -2.70
C LYS A 215 -2.85 -1.57 -2.23
N ALA A 216 -4.06 -1.09 -1.96
CA ALA A 216 -4.28 0.25 -1.43
C ALA A 216 -3.61 0.43 -0.08
N ALA A 217 -3.12 1.64 0.18
CA ALA A 217 -2.70 2.04 1.51
C ALA A 217 -3.89 1.90 2.46
N PRO A 218 -3.67 1.37 3.68
CA PRO A 218 -4.73 1.31 4.67
C PRO A 218 -5.36 2.70 4.77
N VAL A 219 -6.69 2.77 4.66
CA VAL A 219 -7.38 3.99 5.11
C VAL A 219 -7.01 4.09 6.58
N ALA A 220 -6.34 5.17 6.99
CA ALA A 220 -6.28 5.48 8.41
C ALA A 220 -7.74 5.53 8.85
N GLU A 221 -8.22 4.49 9.54
CA GLU A 221 -9.59 4.46 10.03
C GLU A 221 -9.75 5.74 10.82
N GLY A 222 -10.60 6.63 10.32
CA GLY A 222 -10.81 7.92 10.97
C GLY A 222 -11.13 7.68 12.43
N ARG A 223 -10.63 8.54 13.31
CA ARG A 223 -10.85 8.44 14.76
C ARG A 223 -12.33 8.18 15.05
N ILE A 224 -12.63 7.00 15.54
CA ILE A 224 -14.00 6.60 15.90
C ILE A 224 -14.23 7.08 17.32
N TYR A 225 -14.89 8.23 17.45
CA TYR A 225 -15.28 8.76 18.76
C TYR A 225 -16.31 7.83 19.39
N LYS A 226 -15.99 7.33 20.58
CA LYS A 226 -16.88 6.43 21.32
C LYS A 226 -16.74 6.61 22.82
N ARG A 227 -17.70 6.02 23.51
CA ARG A 227 -17.67 5.86 24.96
C ARG A 227 -17.02 4.51 25.28
N PHE A 228 -15.90 4.53 25.97
CA PHE A 228 -15.20 3.31 26.38
C PHE A 228 -15.86 2.64 27.58
N TYR A 229 -16.45 3.45 28.47
CA TYR A 229 -17.18 2.96 29.64
C TYR A 229 -18.29 3.91 30.08
N GLY A 230 -19.35 3.36 30.65
CA GLY A 230 -20.38 4.10 31.38
C GLY A 230 -21.53 4.70 30.54
N PRO A 231 -22.40 5.53 31.14
CA PRO A 231 -22.45 5.81 32.57
C PRO A 231 -22.77 4.54 33.36
N ALA A 232 -21.91 4.16 34.30
CA ALA A 232 -22.09 2.94 35.10
C ALA A 232 -21.44 3.12 36.47
N GLN A 233 -21.98 2.40 37.46
CA GLN A 233 -21.48 2.42 38.82
C GLN A 233 -20.24 1.53 38.98
N LEU A 234 -19.24 2.03 39.71
CA LEU A 234 -18.03 1.26 40.01
C LEU A 234 -18.27 0.22 41.12
N THR A 235 -17.58 -0.90 41.01
CA THR A 235 -17.54 -1.95 42.03
C THR A 235 -16.57 -1.61 43.17
N GLY A 236 -16.67 -2.34 44.29
CA GLY A 236 -15.77 -2.20 45.44
C GLY A 236 -14.40 -2.88 45.26
N SER A 237 -14.18 -3.51 44.11
CA SER A 237 -12.94 -4.18 43.72
C SER A 237 -12.58 -3.80 42.30
N ALA A 238 -11.29 -3.84 41.97
CA ALA A 238 -10.78 -3.56 40.63
C ALA A 238 -11.51 -4.39 39.57
N ALA A 239 -12.00 -3.71 38.52
CA ALA A 239 -12.64 -4.34 37.38
C ALA A 239 -12.04 -3.78 36.07
N ASP A 240 -11.95 -4.64 35.06
CA ASP A 240 -11.64 -4.23 33.69
C ASP A 240 -12.85 -3.47 33.12
N LEU A 241 -12.68 -2.16 32.92
CA LEU A 241 -13.72 -1.29 32.38
C LEU A 241 -13.67 -1.27 30.84
N TYR A 242 -12.47 -1.38 30.28
CA TYR A 242 -12.23 -1.46 28.85
C TYR A 242 -10.90 -2.18 28.57
N THR A 243 -10.83 -2.99 27.50
CA THR A 243 -9.58 -3.56 26.99
C THR A 243 -9.43 -3.13 25.53
N VAL A 244 -8.28 -2.58 25.17
CA VAL A 244 -8.02 -2.12 23.79
C VAL A 244 -7.97 -3.33 22.85
N PRO A 245 -8.82 -3.40 21.80
CA PRO A 245 -8.80 -4.49 20.85
C PRO A 245 -7.45 -4.63 20.12
N ALA A 246 -7.17 -5.84 19.63
CA ALA A 246 -6.00 -6.06 18.77
C ALA A 246 -6.06 -5.19 17.51
N GLY A 247 -4.90 -4.67 17.07
CA GLY A 247 -4.80 -3.79 15.90
C GLY A 247 -5.37 -2.38 16.09
N LYS A 248 -5.75 -2.01 17.32
CA LYS A 248 -6.26 -0.69 17.66
C LYS A 248 -5.37 0.01 18.67
N ARG A 249 -5.43 1.35 18.65
CA ARG A 249 -5.00 2.22 19.74
C ARG A 249 -6.19 3.11 20.12
N ILE A 250 -6.25 3.52 21.38
CA ILE A 250 -7.24 4.49 21.83
C ILE A 250 -6.56 5.71 22.43
N ARG A 251 -7.30 6.83 22.41
CA ARG A 251 -7.00 7.99 23.24
C ARG A 251 -8.23 8.36 24.05
N VAL A 252 -8.13 8.24 25.38
CA VAL A 252 -9.12 8.80 26.31
C VAL A 252 -8.99 10.32 26.29
N LEU A 253 -10.12 11.03 26.27
CA LEU A 253 -10.17 12.49 26.23
C LEU A 253 -10.92 13.08 27.41
N ASP A 254 -11.87 12.34 27.98
CA ASP A 254 -12.70 12.82 29.08
C ASP A 254 -13.05 11.65 30.01
N THR A 255 -12.76 11.86 31.29
CA THR A 255 -13.15 10.99 32.40
C THR A 255 -14.04 11.80 33.34
N HIS A 256 -15.31 11.41 33.43
CA HIS A 256 -16.31 12.03 34.28
C HIS A 256 -16.71 11.10 35.42
N VAL A 257 -16.57 11.55 36.65
CA VAL A 257 -16.96 10.81 37.86
C VAL A 257 -17.91 11.64 38.70
N SER A 258 -19.05 11.07 39.08
CA SER A 258 -20.01 11.70 40.00
C SER A 258 -20.19 10.84 41.25
N ASN A 259 -20.19 11.48 42.43
CA ASN A 259 -20.56 10.88 43.70
C ASN A 259 -21.92 11.43 44.17
N PRO A 260 -23.03 10.72 43.93
CA PRO A 260 -24.37 11.09 44.39
C PRO A 260 -24.63 10.69 45.85
N SER A 261 -23.64 10.16 46.58
CA SER A 261 -23.82 9.73 47.96
C SER A 261 -23.58 10.88 48.95
N ALA A 262 -24.13 10.72 50.16
CA ALA A 262 -24.00 11.70 51.26
C ALA A 262 -22.62 11.68 51.95
N SER A 263 -21.69 10.85 51.49
CA SER A 263 -20.34 10.70 52.06
C SER A 263 -19.29 10.79 50.96
N ALA A 264 -18.07 11.20 51.31
CA ALA A 264 -16.95 11.11 50.39
C ALA A 264 -16.63 9.64 50.06
N VAL A 265 -16.24 9.36 48.82
CA VAL A 265 -15.82 8.04 48.35
C VAL A 265 -14.55 8.19 47.54
N ASP A 266 -13.61 7.27 47.73
CA ASP A 266 -12.33 7.31 47.04
C ASP A 266 -12.39 6.52 45.74
N LEU A 267 -11.83 7.10 44.69
CA LEU A 267 -11.68 6.52 43.36
C LEU A 267 -10.24 6.03 43.16
N THR A 268 -10.11 4.81 42.63
CA THR A 268 -8.85 4.37 42.02
C THR A 268 -9.09 4.04 40.55
N LEU A 269 -8.24 4.57 39.68
CA LEU A 269 -8.28 4.38 38.22
C LEU A 269 -6.87 4.15 37.70
N SER A 270 -6.69 3.13 36.85
CA SER A 270 -5.41 2.82 36.21
C SER A 270 -5.60 2.53 34.72
N ILE A 271 -4.53 2.76 33.95
CA ILE A 271 -4.44 2.49 32.51
C ILE A 271 -3.25 1.57 32.21
N GLY A 272 -3.25 0.74 31.18
CA GLY A 272 -2.09 -0.14 30.86
C GLY A 272 -2.29 -1.61 31.22
N THR A 273 -1.19 -2.36 31.42
CA THR A 273 -1.20 -3.84 31.44
C THR A 273 -1.35 -4.50 32.81
N ASP A 274 -1.07 -3.85 33.95
CA ASP A 274 -1.25 -4.43 35.30
C ASP A 274 -1.17 -3.39 36.45
N ALA A 275 -1.70 -3.80 37.61
CA ALA A 275 -1.99 -3.18 38.89
C ALA A 275 -0.85 -2.35 39.54
N ALA A 276 -1.28 -1.24 40.14
CA ALA A 276 -0.53 -0.27 40.95
C ALA A 276 0.46 0.65 40.21
N GLY A 277 1.25 0.14 39.25
CA GLY A 277 2.29 0.94 38.59
C GLY A 277 1.79 2.06 37.67
N THR A 278 0.53 1.97 37.22
CA THR A 278 -0.04 2.83 36.19
C THR A 278 -1.32 3.55 36.65
N ARG A 279 -1.43 3.78 37.96
CA ARG A 279 -2.57 4.50 38.55
C ARG A 279 -2.54 5.96 38.11
N VAL A 280 -3.59 6.36 37.41
CA VAL A 280 -3.92 7.76 37.15
C VAL A 280 -4.44 8.41 38.42
N TYR A 281 -5.29 7.67 39.14
CA TYR A 281 -5.81 8.04 40.46
C TYR A 281 -5.57 6.90 41.43
N ASP A 282 -5.04 7.23 42.61
CA ASP A 282 -4.83 6.27 43.70
C ASP A 282 -5.50 6.79 44.96
N GLY A 283 -6.73 6.34 45.22
CA GLY A 283 -7.51 6.79 46.37
C GLY A 283 -7.91 8.27 46.29
N LEU A 284 -8.24 8.77 45.10
CA LEU A 284 -8.70 10.15 44.94
C LEU A 284 -10.08 10.31 45.59
N SER A 285 -10.16 11.11 46.66
CA SER A 285 -11.42 11.35 47.35
C SER A 285 -12.36 12.25 46.54
N ILE A 286 -13.55 11.75 46.25
CA ILE A 286 -14.64 12.49 45.60
C ILE A 286 -15.65 12.85 46.68
N ALA A 287 -15.82 14.15 46.96
CA ALA A 287 -16.71 14.63 48.01
C ALA A 287 -18.17 14.20 47.77
N ALA A 288 -18.96 14.16 48.85
CA ALA A 288 -20.41 13.93 48.78
C ALA A 288 -21.08 14.93 47.82
N ASP A 289 -22.11 14.47 47.09
CA ASP A 289 -22.90 15.26 46.15
C ASP A 289 -22.06 16.10 45.15
N SER A 290 -20.92 15.56 44.71
CA SER A 290 -19.96 16.27 43.86
C SER A 290 -19.56 15.49 42.62
N ARG A 291 -18.79 16.13 41.74
CA ARG A 291 -18.21 15.50 40.55
C ARG A 291 -16.77 15.90 40.33
N LYS A 292 -16.03 15.05 39.60
CA LYS A 292 -14.69 15.30 39.10
C LYS A 292 -14.65 15.01 37.61
N ASP A 293 -14.23 16.02 36.87
CA ASP A 293 -13.94 15.93 35.44
C ASP A 293 -12.42 15.95 35.23
N ASP A 294 -11.94 15.15 34.30
CA ASP A 294 -10.54 15.11 33.87
C ASP A 294 -10.44 14.99 32.36
N PHE A 295 -9.77 15.98 31.77
CA PHE A 295 -9.59 16.13 30.32
C PHE A 295 -8.16 15.80 29.87
N THR A 296 -7.36 15.20 30.74
CA THR A 296 -6.00 14.79 30.41
C THR A 296 -6.05 13.64 29.40
N PRO A 297 -5.39 13.75 28.23
CA PRO A 297 -5.42 12.68 27.25
C PRO A 297 -4.54 11.52 27.68
N TYR A 298 -5.08 10.31 27.62
CA TYR A 298 -4.34 9.07 27.87
C TYR A 298 -4.34 8.19 26.63
N GLU A 299 -3.16 7.79 26.17
CA GLU A 299 -3.02 6.85 25.05
C GLU A 299 -2.84 5.43 25.58
N LEU A 300 -3.55 4.49 24.94
CA LEU A 300 -3.42 3.09 25.25
C LEU A 300 -3.22 2.29 23.96
N ALA A 301 -2.23 1.40 23.96
CA ALA A 301 -1.93 0.46 22.90
C ALA A 301 -2.81 -0.80 22.98
N ALA A 302 -2.78 -1.62 21.92
CA ALA A 302 -3.50 -2.88 21.87
C ALA A 302 -3.20 -3.78 23.08
N GLY A 303 -4.24 -4.34 23.70
CA GLY A 303 -4.13 -5.21 24.87
C GLY A 303 -4.02 -4.50 26.22
N GLU A 304 -3.77 -3.19 26.24
CA GLU A 304 -3.83 -2.40 27.47
C GLU A 304 -5.28 -2.21 27.93
N LYS A 305 -5.44 -1.92 29.22
CA LYS A 305 -6.74 -1.88 29.88
C LYS A 305 -6.97 -0.56 30.58
N ILE A 306 -8.24 -0.22 30.75
CA ILE A 306 -8.69 0.76 31.75
C ILE A 306 -9.32 -0.04 32.88
N GLN A 307 -8.81 0.16 34.09
CA GLN A 307 -9.33 -0.48 35.30
C GLN A 307 -9.74 0.58 36.32
N GLY A 308 -10.82 0.32 37.05
CA GLY A 308 -11.24 1.23 38.11
C GLY A 308 -12.12 0.57 39.16
N TRP A 309 -12.15 1.19 40.34
CA TRP A 309 -13.02 0.80 41.44
C TRP A 309 -13.21 1.96 42.42
N ALA A 310 -14.24 1.85 43.27
CA ALA A 310 -14.53 2.78 44.33
C ALA A 310 -14.22 2.13 45.70
N SER A 311 -13.89 2.93 46.71
CA SER A 311 -13.72 2.42 48.09
C SER A 311 -15.02 1.89 48.70
N SER A 312 -16.18 2.26 48.13
CA SER A 312 -17.49 1.71 48.44
C SER A 312 -18.21 1.30 47.15
N ALA A 313 -18.63 0.05 47.05
CA ALA A 313 -19.27 -0.48 45.85
C ALA A 313 -20.57 0.27 45.50
N ALA A 314 -20.82 0.42 44.20
CA ALA A 314 -22.03 0.99 43.64
C ALA A 314 -22.34 2.45 44.05
N THR A 315 -21.31 3.23 44.41
CA THR A 315 -21.48 4.63 44.83
C THR A 315 -21.08 5.64 43.75
N LEU A 316 -19.89 5.50 43.16
CA LEU A 316 -19.40 6.39 42.10
C LEU A 316 -19.95 5.97 40.73
N ASN A 317 -20.52 6.92 39.98
CA ASN A 317 -20.81 6.73 38.55
C ASN A 317 -19.64 7.26 37.73
N LEU A 318 -19.16 6.45 36.78
CA LEU A 318 -18.04 6.78 35.90
C LEU A 318 -18.48 6.74 34.44
N THR A 319 -18.01 7.71 33.65
CA THR A 319 -18.09 7.73 32.19
C THR A 319 -16.71 8.04 31.62
N ILE A 320 -16.28 7.27 30.61
CA ILE A 320 -15.00 7.48 29.91
C ILE A 320 -15.27 7.59 28.42
N THR A 321 -14.81 8.67 27.80
CA THR A 321 -14.95 8.89 26.36
C THR A 321 -13.63 9.25 25.71
N GLY A 322 -13.56 9.01 24.40
CA GLY A 322 -12.41 9.35 23.58
C GLY A 322 -12.58 8.82 22.17
N TYR A 323 -11.49 8.42 21.51
CA TYR A 323 -11.57 7.81 20.19
C TYR A 323 -10.68 6.58 20.06
N GLU A 324 -11.07 5.69 19.16
CA GLU A 324 -10.28 4.55 18.71
C GLU A 324 -9.80 4.77 17.27
N GLU A 325 -8.61 4.29 16.95
CA GLU A 325 -8.06 4.30 15.60
C GLU A 325 -7.22 3.04 15.35
N SER A 326 -7.07 2.64 14.08
CA SER A 326 -6.20 1.52 13.70
C SER A 326 -4.73 1.89 13.88
N VAL A 327 -3.92 0.88 14.23
CA VAL A 327 -2.45 0.98 14.29
C VAL A 327 -1.84 0.45 13.00
#